data_AF-B7TBQ8-F1
#
_entry.id   AF-B7TBQ8-F1
#
_cell.length_a   1.000
_cell.length_b   1.000
_cell.length_c   1.000
_cell.angle_alpha   90.00
_cell.angle_beta   90.00
_cell.angle_gamma   90.00
#
_symmetry.space_group_name_H-M   'P 1'
#
loop_
_entity.id
_entity.type
_entity.pdbx_description
1 polymer ?
#
loop_
_entity_poly.entity_id
_entity_poly.type
_entity_poly.pdbx_seq_one_letter_code
_entity_poly.pdbx_strand_id
1 'polypeptide(L)' 'TADHGMKAKTNQAGEPNAIFLEDYLQGKFPEENFKVILRITDPYVVHH' A
#
# COMPACT_ATOMS: atom_id res chain seq x y z
N THR A 1 4.96 -16.92 -21.73
CA THR A 1 4.45 -15.53 -21.63
C THR A 1 4.52 -15.11 -20.17
N ALA A 2 4.66 -13.81 -19.88
CA ALA A 2 4.64 -13.31 -18.50
C ALA A 2 3.21 -12.99 -18.07
N ASP A 3 2.93 -13.09 -16.76
CA ASP A 3 1.65 -12.79 -16.12
C ASP A 3 1.44 -11.28 -15.94
N HIS A 4 2.51 -10.52 -15.67
CA HIS A 4 2.49 -9.06 -15.63
C HIS A 4 3.87 -8.42 -15.88
N GLY A 5 3.90 -7.09 -16.05
CA GLY A 5 5.12 -6.28 -16.18
C GLY A 5 5.64 -5.70 -14.86
N MET A 6 6.67 -4.85 -14.94
CA MET A 6 7.28 -4.13 -13.81
C MET A 6 7.39 -2.63 -14.10
N LYS A 7 7.22 -1.79 -13.07
CA LYS A 7 7.39 -0.32 -13.12
C LYS A 7 8.05 0.17 -11.83
N ALA A 8 8.81 1.26 -11.94
CA ALA A 8 9.40 1.93 -10.77
C ALA A 8 8.31 2.41 -9.80
N LYS A 9 8.56 2.24 -8.49
CA LYS A 9 7.68 2.63 -7.38
C LYS A 9 8.39 3.57 -6.40
N THR A 10 9.38 4.29 -6.88
CA THR A 10 10.22 5.18 -6.07
C THR A 10 10.19 6.60 -6.62
N ASN A 11 10.52 7.58 -5.78
CA ASN A 11 10.74 8.96 -6.20
C ASN A 11 12.15 9.16 -6.80
N GLN A 12 12.50 10.40 -7.16
CA GLN A 12 13.82 10.72 -7.73
C GLN A 12 14.99 10.46 -6.77
N ALA A 13 14.77 10.48 -5.46
CA ALA A 13 15.75 10.14 -4.45
C ALA A 13 15.87 8.63 -4.21
N GLY A 14 15.06 7.81 -4.89
CA GLY A 14 15.04 6.35 -4.74
C GLY A 14 14.19 5.86 -3.56
N GLU A 15 13.51 6.76 -2.87
CA GLU A 15 12.66 6.40 -1.73
C GLU A 15 11.34 5.78 -2.20
N PRO A 16 10.78 4.80 -1.47
CA PRO A 16 9.48 4.21 -1.81
C PRO A 16 8.37 5.26 -1.90
N ASN A 17 7.58 5.20 -2.96
CA ASN A 17 6.37 6.00 -3.11
C ASN A 17 5.17 5.16 -2.66
N ALA A 18 4.89 5.20 -1.36
CA ALA A 18 3.83 4.44 -0.71
C ALA A 18 2.80 5.37 -0.07
N ILE A 19 1.54 4.91 0.01
CA ILE A 19 0.44 5.59 0.69
C ILE A 19 -0.11 4.65 1.76
N PHE A 20 -0.08 5.09 3.02
CA PHE A 20 -0.67 4.39 4.15
C PHE A 20 -2.17 4.69 4.18
N LEU A 21 -2.92 3.95 3.36
CA LEU A 21 -4.33 4.25 3.08
C LEU A 21 -5.21 4.12 4.34
N GLU A 22 -4.91 3.18 5.24
CA GLU A 22 -5.70 3.00 6.45
C GLU A 22 -5.58 4.22 7.38
N ASP A 23 -4.35 4.68 7.64
CA ASP A 23 -4.09 5.90 8.41
C ASP A 23 -4.77 7.12 7.79
N TYR A 24 -4.71 7.25 6.45
CA TYR A 24 -5.37 8.33 5.74
C TYR A 24 -6.90 8.30 5.94
N LEU A 25 -7.51 7.12 5.84
CA LEU A 25 -8.94 6.95 5.99
C LEU A 25 -9.40 7.18 7.45
N GLN A 26 -8.64 6.68 8.42
CA GLN A 26 -8.90 6.89 9.85
C GLN A 26 -8.78 8.37 10.22
N GLY A 27 -7.78 9.09 9.68
CA GLY A 27 -7.66 10.53 9.88
C GLY A 27 -8.79 11.35 9.25
N LYS A 28 -9.38 10.85 8.15
CA LYS A 28 -10.44 11.55 7.41
C LYS A 28 -11.85 11.27 7.96
N PHE A 29 -12.10 10.04 8.44
CA PHE A 29 -13.39 9.66 9.03
C PHE A 29 -13.13 8.97 10.38
N PRO A 30 -12.89 9.74 11.44
CA PRO A 30 -12.47 9.18 12.74
C PRO A 30 -13.56 8.38 13.46
N GLU A 31 -14.82 8.52 13.05
CA GLU A 31 -15.95 7.74 13.58
C GLU A 31 -16.09 6.37 12.90
N GLU A 32 -15.40 6.15 11.79
CA GLU A 32 -15.48 4.92 11.00
C GLU A 32 -14.32 3.97 11.31
N ASN A 33 -14.58 2.67 11.18
CA ASN A 33 -13.58 1.63 11.39
C ASN A 33 -13.22 0.93 10.07
N PHE A 34 -12.26 1.49 9.34
CA PHE A 34 -11.77 0.90 8.09
C PHE A 34 -10.75 -0.21 8.35
N LYS A 35 -10.80 -1.22 7.47
CA LYS A 35 -9.78 -2.26 7.37
C LYS A 35 -9.27 -2.34 5.93
N VAL A 36 -8.01 -2.00 5.70
CA VAL A 36 -7.36 -2.06 4.39
C VAL A 36 -6.69 -3.42 4.21
N ILE A 37 -6.95 -4.08 3.08
CA ILE A 37 -6.39 -5.40 2.75
C ILE A 37 -5.54 -5.30 1.48
N LEU A 38 -4.25 -5.63 1.58
CA LEU A 38 -3.34 -5.72 0.44
C LEU A 38 -3.32 -7.15 -0.10
N ARG A 39 -3.74 -7.34 -1.35
CA ARG A 39 -3.91 -8.67 -1.98
C ARG A 39 -2.72 -9.14 -2.82
N ILE A 40 -1.60 -8.42 -2.77
CA ILE A 40 -0.42 -8.71 -3.59
C ILE A 40 0.43 -9.85 -3.00
N THR A 41 0.40 -10.07 -1.69
CA THR A 41 1.00 -11.24 -1.02
C THR A 41 0.11 -11.73 0.12
N ASP A 42 0.56 -12.79 0.80
CA ASP A 42 -0.08 -13.28 2.02
C ASP A 42 -0.10 -12.21 3.13
N PRO A 43 -1.18 -12.12 3.93
CA PRO A 43 -1.34 -11.06 4.94
C PRO A 43 -0.31 -11.11 6.08
N TYR A 44 0.47 -12.19 6.18
CA TYR A 44 1.53 -12.36 7.17
C TYR A 44 2.91 -11.92 6.65
N VAL A 45 3.03 -11.64 5.35
CA VAL A 45 4.17 -10.90 4.81
C VAL A 45 3.89 -9.44 5.10
N VAL A 46 4.59 -8.90 6.09
CA VAL A 46 4.51 -7.47 6.37
C VAL A 46 5.13 -6.75 5.17
N HIS A 47 4.29 -6.15 4.34
CA HIS A 47 4.70 -5.14 3.39
C HIS A 47 5.09 -3.90 4.18
N HIS A 48 6.33 -3.91 4.69
CA HIS A 48 7.00 -2.70 5.15
C HIS A 48 7.29 -1.78 3.97
#